data_AF-A0A357BSM3-F1
#
_entry.id   AF-A0A357BSM3-F1
#
_cell.length_a   1.000
_cell.length_b   1.000
_cell.length_c   1.000
_cell.angle_alpha   90.00
_cell.angle_beta   90.00
_cell.angle_gamma   90.00
#
_symmetry.space_group_name_H-M   'P 1'
#
loop_
_entity.id
_entity.type
_entity.pdbx_description
1 polymer ?
#
loop_
_entity_poly.entity_id
_entity_poly.type
_entity_poly.pdbx_seq_one_letter_code
_entity_poly.pdbx_strand_id
1 'polypeptide(L)'
;MILVFLERELPGGKIELTLRQGRDELKRAIGSKFPFPEKLVLTKEQREENKDNMKDLLAGAFCLQELEGVPFVVQNEKGETLEDYFKSAYDNIGDKA
;
A
#
# COMPACT_ATOMS: atom_id res chain seq x y z
N MET A 1 12.91 -7.29 -0.96
CA MET A 1 11.55 -7.69 -0.59
C MET A 1 10.59 -6.88 -1.44
N ILE A 2 9.51 -7.47 -1.96
CA ILE A 2 8.47 -6.73 -2.69
C ILE A 2 7.15 -7.02 -1.99
N LEU A 3 6.38 -5.97 -1.69
CA LEU A 3 5.02 -6.10 -1.19
C LEU A 3 4.05 -6.04 -2.36
N VAL A 4 2.99 -6.85 -2.32
CA VAL A 4 1.96 -6.83 -3.37
C VAL A 4 0.60 -6.64 -2.72
N PHE A 5 -0.03 -5.52 -3.04
CA PHE A 5 -1.41 -5.22 -2.70
C PHE A 5 -2.34 -5.68 -3.82
N LEU A 6 -3.41 -6.36 -3.44
CA LEU A 6 -4.48 -6.75 -4.34
C LEU A 6 -5.65 -5.78 -4.14
N GLU A 7 -6.00 -5.07 -5.20
CA GLU A 7 -7.18 -4.22 -5.33
C GLU A 7 -8.36 -5.04 -5.86
N ARG A 8 -9.49 -5.00 -5.14
CA ARG A 8 -10.74 -5.67 -5.53
C ARG A 8 -11.91 -4.72 -5.44
N GLU A 9 -12.77 -4.75 -6.44
CA GLU A 9 -14.04 -4.04 -6.37
C GLU A 9 -15.05 -4.88 -5.57
N LEU A 10 -15.60 -4.29 -4.52
CA LEU A 10 -16.63 -4.87 -3.68
C LEU A 10 -18.03 -4.40 -4.12
N PRO A 11 -19.08 -5.17 -3.80
CA PRO A 11 -20.46 -4.73 -4.00
C PRO A 11 -20.73 -3.35 -3.39
N GLY A 12 -21.46 -2.51 -4.11
CA GLY A 12 -21.76 -1.15 -3.68
C GLY A 12 -20.68 -0.12 -4.01
N GLY A 13 -19.79 -0.42 -4.96
CA GLY A 13 -18.82 0.55 -5.48
C GLY A 13 -17.70 0.89 -4.49
N LYS A 14 -17.32 -0.07 -3.66
CA LYS A 14 -16.18 0.04 -2.76
C LYS A 14 -14.97 -0.65 -3.36
N ILE A 15 -13.78 -0.20 -2.99
CA ILE A 15 -12.50 -0.76 -3.39
C ILE A 15 -11.82 -1.28 -2.13
N GLU A 16 -11.41 -2.55 -2.15
CA GLU A 16 -10.66 -3.20 -1.07
C GLU A 16 -9.22 -3.44 -1.53
N LEU A 17 -8.26 -2.96 -0.74
CA LEU A 17 -6.83 -3.19 -0.91
C LEU A 17 -6.38 -4.16 0.19
N THR A 18 -5.78 -5.28 -0.21
CA THR A 18 -5.32 -6.35 0.70
C THR A 18 -3.86 -6.70 0.42
N LEU A 19 -3.04 -6.85 1.46
CA LEU A 19 -1.65 -7.29 1.28
C LEU A 19 -1.61 -8.79 0.97
N ARG A 20 -1.27 -9.14 -0.26
CA ARG A 20 -1.20 -10.53 -0.78
C ARG A 20 0.17 -11.15 -0.58
N GLN A 21 1.24 -10.37 -0.78
CA GLN A 21 2.62 -10.84 -0.70
C GLN A 21 3.45 -9.94 0.22
N GLY A 22 4.36 -10.55 0.98
CA GLY A 22 5.22 -9.85 1.94
C GLY A 22 4.56 -9.55 3.29
N ARG A 23 3.39 -10.16 3.55
CA ARG A 23 2.62 -10.03 4.79
C ARG A 23 3.41 -10.47 6.02
N ASP A 24 4.01 -11.65 5.98
CA ASP A 24 4.73 -12.21 7.13
C ASP A 24 6.04 -11.47 7.39
N GLU A 25 6.70 -10.98 6.35
CA GLU A 25 7.86 -10.11 6.46
C GLU A 25 7.48 -8.75 7.07
N LEU A 26 6.42 -8.10 6.57
CA LEU A 26 5.92 -6.86 7.16
C LEU A 26 5.55 -7.06 8.63
N LYS A 27 4.84 -8.15 8.97
CA LYS A 27 4.47 -8.49 10.34
C LYS A 27 5.69 -8.69 11.24
N ARG A 28 6.77 -9.28 10.72
CA ARG A 28 8.04 -9.40 11.43
C ARG A 28 8.73 -8.04 11.60
N ALA A 29 8.70 -7.19 10.58
CA ALA A 29 9.38 -5.89 10.57
C ALA A 29 8.72 -4.87 11.52
N ILE A 30 7.40 -4.75 11.51
CA ILE A 30 6.70 -3.81 12.41
C ILE A 30 6.80 -4.25 13.88
N GLY A 31 7.18 -5.52 14.13
CA GLY A 31 7.15 -6.14 15.44
C GLY A 31 5.73 -6.13 16.03
N SER A 32 5.50 -6.73 17.18
CA SER A 32 4.18 -6.65 17.84
C SER A 32 3.80 -5.23 18.33
N LYS A 33 4.48 -4.18 17.85
CA LYS A 33 4.31 -2.78 18.23
C LYS A 33 2.98 -2.21 17.74
N PHE A 34 2.46 -2.70 16.61
CA PHE A 34 1.22 -2.22 16.00
C PHE A 34 0.28 -3.38 15.65
N PRO A 35 -1.06 -3.19 15.75
CA PRO A 35 -2.02 -4.11 15.18
C PRO A 35 -1.75 -4.28 13.68
N PHE A 36 -1.65 -5.52 13.21
CA PHE A 36 -1.38 -5.78 11.80
C PHE A 36 -2.61 -5.40 10.94
N PRO A 37 -2.49 -4.46 10.01
CA PRO A 37 -3.60 -4.05 9.16
C PRO A 37 -3.91 -5.12 8.11
N GLU A 38 -5.14 -5.66 8.14
CA GLU A 38 -5.54 -6.74 7.23
C GLU A 38 -5.96 -6.23 5.85
N LYS A 39 -6.60 -5.05 5.80
CA LYS A 39 -7.11 -4.43 4.58
C LYS A 39 -7.41 -2.95 4.74
N LEU A 40 -7.46 -2.25 3.61
CA LEU A 40 -7.97 -0.88 3.47
C LEU A 40 -9.19 -0.90 2.55
N VAL A 41 -10.30 -0.27 2.95
CA VAL A 41 -11.51 -0.17 2.13
C VAL A 41 -11.81 1.29 1.86
N LEU A 42 -11.96 1.64 0.58
CA LEU A 42 -12.25 2.98 0.08
C LEU A 42 -13.55 2.96 -0.73
N THR A 43 -14.23 4.10 -0.87
CA THR A 43 -15.20 4.28 -1.96
C THR A 43 -14.45 4.52 -3.28
N LYS A 44 -15.12 4.36 -4.43
CA LYS A 44 -14.57 4.77 -5.73
C LYS A 44 -14.15 6.24 -5.76
N GLU A 45 -14.95 7.11 -5.17
CA GLU A 45 -14.66 8.55 -5.08
C GLU A 45 -13.38 8.80 -4.28
N GLN A 46 -13.25 8.20 -3.09
CA GLN A 46 -12.02 8.31 -2.28
C GLN A 46 -10.79 7.76 -3.02
N ARG A 47 -10.94 6.65 -3.75
CA ARG A 47 -9.86 6.06 -4.53
C ARG A 47 -9.37 6.99 -5.65
N GLU A 48 -10.29 7.69 -6.32
CA GLU A 48 -9.96 8.65 -7.36
C GLU A 48 -9.38 9.95 -6.79
N GLU A 49 -9.98 10.50 -5.73
CA GLU A 49 -9.49 11.70 -5.03
C GLU A 49 -8.07 11.53 -4.49
N ASN A 50 -7.71 10.31 -4.08
CA ASN A 50 -6.40 10.00 -3.53
C ASN A 50 -5.43 9.38 -4.54
N LYS A 51 -5.78 9.31 -5.84
CA LYS A 51 -4.99 8.63 -6.86
C LYS A 51 -3.51 9.07 -6.86
N ASP A 52 -3.26 10.37 -6.75
CA ASP A 52 -1.89 10.91 -6.73
C ASP A 52 -1.14 10.67 -5.40
N ASN A 53 -1.89 10.44 -4.30
CA ASN A 53 -1.36 10.25 -2.94
C ASN A 53 -1.53 8.81 -2.43
N MET A 54 -1.91 7.86 -3.29
CA MET A 54 -2.18 6.48 -2.88
C MET A 54 -0.98 5.80 -2.24
N LYS A 55 0.24 6.18 -2.67
CA LYS A 55 1.50 5.75 -2.05
C LYS A 55 1.51 6.04 -0.54
N ASP A 56 1.16 7.25 -0.14
CA ASP A 56 1.19 7.69 1.26
C ASP A 56 0.04 7.09 2.05
N LEU A 57 -1.15 7.00 1.43
CA LEU A 57 -2.31 6.35 2.03
C LEU A 57 -2.03 4.88 2.37
N LEU A 58 -1.46 4.13 1.42
CA LEU A 58 -1.05 2.74 1.63
C LEU A 58 0.06 2.63 2.67
N ALA A 59 1.05 3.51 2.62
CA ALA A 59 2.15 3.51 3.59
C ALA A 59 1.66 3.73 5.03
N GLY A 60 0.72 4.66 5.22
CA GLY A 60 0.08 4.91 6.51
C GLY A 60 -0.82 3.77 6.96
N ALA A 61 -1.72 3.31 6.08
CA ALA A 61 -2.68 2.25 6.38
C ALA A 61 -2.02 0.91 6.70
N PHE A 62 -0.90 0.59 6.04
CA PHE A 62 -0.18 -0.67 6.20
C PHE A 62 1.10 -0.58 7.03
N CYS A 63 1.33 0.52 7.75
CA CYS A 63 2.52 0.73 8.58
C CYS A 63 3.85 0.51 7.82
N LEU A 64 3.91 0.85 6.53
CA LEU A 64 5.09 0.65 5.69
C LEU A 64 6.23 1.63 6.01
N GLN A 65 6.04 2.54 6.96
CA GLN A 65 7.09 3.44 7.45
C GLN A 65 8.27 2.71 8.09
N GLU A 66 8.04 1.51 8.62
CA GLU A 66 9.09 0.67 9.23
C GLU A 66 9.92 -0.09 8.18
N LEU A 67 9.60 0.07 6.88
CA LEU A 67 10.21 -0.63 5.77
C LEU A 67 10.92 0.36 4.82
N GLU A 68 12.24 0.46 4.95
CA GLU A 68 13.06 1.30 4.07
C GLU A 68 13.48 0.57 2.78
N GLY A 69 13.41 1.25 1.63
CA GLY A 69 13.90 0.72 0.35
C GLY A 69 13.07 -0.45 -0.21
N VAL A 70 11.84 -0.63 0.27
CA VAL A 70 10.96 -1.73 -0.12
C VAL A 70 10.00 -1.26 -1.21
N PRO A 71 10.07 -1.80 -2.44
CA PRO A 71 9.04 -1.59 -3.45
C PRO A 71 7.72 -2.25 -3.06
N PHE A 72 6.62 -1.63 -3.46
CA PHE A 72 5.30 -2.22 -3.33
C PHE A 72 4.42 -1.93 -4.55
N VAL A 73 3.66 -2.93 -4.95
CA VAL A 73 2.88 -2.94 -6.20
C VAL A 73 1.42 -3.15 -5.89
N VAL A 74 0.53 -2.45 -6.59
CA VAL A 74 -0.92 -2.67 -6.56
C VAL A 74 -1.33 -3.44 -7.82
N GLN A 75 -2.00 -4.56 -7.64
CA GLN A 75 -2.51 -5.41 -8.72
C GLN A 75 -4.02 -5.60 -8.63
N ASN A 76 -4.67 -5.81 -9.76
CA ASN A 76 -6.05 -6.27 -9.78
C ASN A 76 -6.16 -7.80 -9.60
N GLU A 77 -7.39 -8.32 -9.61
CA GLU A 77 -7.66 -9.77 -9.45
C GLU A 77 -7.06 -10.65 -10.54
N LYS A 78 -6.76 -10.08 -11.72
CA LYS A 78 -6.10 -10.78 -12.84
C LYS A 78 -4.58 -10.80 -12.71
N GLY A 79 -4.02 -10.11 -11.71
CA GLY A 79 -2.58 -9.96 -11.53
C GLY A 79 -1.96 -8.88 -12.42
N GLU A 80 -2.77 -8.05 -13.05
CA GLU A 80 -2.28 -6.90 -13.83
C GLU A 80 -1.86 -5.80 -12.86
N THR A 81 -0.65 -5.25 -13.04
CA THR A 81 -0.16 -4.12 -12.25
C THR A 81 -0.96 -2.87 -12.59
N LEU A 82 -1.64 -2.32 -11.59
CA LEU A 82 -2.35 -1.05 -11.68
C LEU A 82 -1.40 0.12 -11.37
N GLU A 83 -0.64 -0.01 -10.27
CA GLU A 83 0.28 1.00 -9.79
C GLU A 83 1.53 0.33 -9.18
N ASP A 84 2.69 0.98 -9.31
CA ASP A 84 3.96 0.52 -8.76
C ASP A 84 4.61 1.67 -8.01
N TYR A 85 4.96 1.43 -6.75
CA TYR A 85 5.57 2.42 -5.88
C TYR A 85 6.93 1.95 -5.38
N PHE A 86 7.90 2.83 -5.51
CA PHE A 86 9.17 2.70 -4.83
C PHE A 86 9.20 3.68 -3.65
N LYS A 87 9.50 3.18 -2.45
CA LYS A 87 9.77 4.02 -1.28
C LYS A 87 11.28 4.06 -1.04
N SER A 88 11.90 5.19 -1.40
CA SER A 88 13.30 5.47 -1.12
C SER A 88 13.44 6.23 0.20
N ALA A 89 14.54 6.01 0.94
CA ALA A 89 14.90 6.84 2.09
C ALA A 89 15.09 8.34 1.72
N TYR A 90 15.24 8.63 0.42
CA TYR A 90 15.44 9.97 -0.12
C TYR A 90 14.16 10.63 -0.64
N ASP A 91 13.00 9.96 -0.62
CA ASP A 91 11.74 10.57 -1.09
C ASP A 91 11.33 11.78 -0.21
N ASN A 92 11.81 11.84 1.03
CA ASN A 92 11.64 12.99 1.94
C ASN A 92 12.74 14.05 1.84
N ILE A 93 13.76 13.86 1.00
CA ILE A 93 14.94 14.76 0.88
C ILE A 93 14.86 15.62 -0.40
N GLY A 94 13.86 15.39 -1.27
CA GLY A 94 13.84 15.92 -2.63
C GLY A 94 13.00 17.18 -2.90
N ASP A 95 12.17 17.67 -1.99
CA ASP A 95 11.29 18.83 -2.26
C ASP A 95 11.78 20.15 -1.61
N LYS A 96 13.10 20.33 -1.64
CA LYS A 96 13.76 21.63 -1.46
C LYS A 96 14.91 21.76 -2.44
N ALA A 97 14.61 22.23 -3.64
CA ALA A 97 15.57 22.93 -4.50
C ALA A 97 14.81 23.98 -5.33
#